data_AF-A0A7S0EC85-F1
#
_entry.id   AF-A0A7S0EC85-F1
#
_cell.length_a   1.000
_cell.length_b   1.000
_cell.length_c   1.000
_cell.angle_alpha   90.00
_cell.angle_beta   90.00
_cell.angle_gamma   90.00
#
_symmetry.space_group_name_H-M   'P 1'
#
loop_
_entity.id
_entity.type
_entity.pdbx_description
1 polymer ?
#
loop_
_entity_poly.entity_id
_entity_poly.type
_entity_poly.pdbx_seq_one_letter_code
_entity_poly.pdbx_strand_id
1 'polypeptide(L)'
;RLCSNHDGQTPEDWGMADGLESLDEHRKKKQEKAEALKVRRDRVGDVEQKHLKDLEEERAWQQKLHDELHFEHLEGWEGGVDQDTFRCDEWEWLEEGASSDGDWWEQLGREMHARHAKYSSFFSSSSRKPEHEDKTSAGSSDPYSSSNYRDQMAWERERAKAAHPAVHDQDNAIKRIQRMSQHAEDWEKFIQLAKTCEQTSRRILLLDIPFPRVPPGGNIALEALMLPPQHEDDVAMKRKATREALLRWHPDKFAQKFGKLLDAAEHDEIMEKVVSLSQALT
;
A
#
# COMPACT_ATOMS: atom_id res chain seq x y z
N ARG A 1 3.81 1.02 -82.27
CA ARG A 1 2.65 0.80 -81.40
C ARG A 1 2.20 2.16 -80.92
N LEU A 2 1.01 2.59 -81.36
CA LEU A 2 0.37 3.84 -81.01
C LEU A 2 -0.16 3.73 -79.58
N CYS A 3 0.19 4.67 -78.70
CA CYS A 3 -0.45 4.81 -77.40
C CYS A 3 -1.50 5.91 -77.53
N SER A 4 -2.76 5.49 -77.44
CA SER A 4 -3.95 6.33 -77.53
C SER A 4 -4.08 7.25 -76.32
N ASN A 5 -4.38 8.51 -76.60
CA ASN A 5 -4.88 9.49 -75.66
C ASN A 5 -6.36 9.21 -75.36
N HIS A 6 -6.66 8.88 -74.10
CA HIS A 6 -7.95 9.03 -73.41
C HIS A 6 -7.51 9.15 -71.93
N ASP A 7 -7.81 10.20 -71.18
CA ASP A 7 -9.16 10.57 -70.78
C ASP A 7 -9.33 12.09 -70.65
N GLY A 8 -10.40 12.60 -71.25
CA GLY A 8 -10.93 13.91 -70.93
C GLY A 8 -11.61 13.85 -69.56
N GLN A 9 -10.90 14.28 -68.52
CA GLN A 9 -11.54 14.73 -67.29
C GLN A 9 -11.82 16.22 -67.42
N THR A 10 -13.11 16.57 -67.52
CA THR A 10 -13.57 17.95 -67.44
C THR A 10 -13.36 18.46 -66.00
N PRO A 11 -12.90 19.71 -65.79
CA PRO A 11 -12.69 20.28 -64.45
C PRO A 11 -13.96 20.54 -63.63
N GLU A 12 -15.13 20.07 -64.07
CA GLU A 12 -16.41 20.39 -63.45
C GLU A 12 -16.82 19.43 -62.34
N ASP A 13 -15.99 18.41 -62.06
CA ASP A 13 -16.24 17.42 -61.00
C ASP A 13 -15.46 17.71 -59.69
N TRP A 14 -14.91 18.92 -59.55
CA TRP A 14 -14.48 19.43 -58.25
C TRP A 14 -15.72 19.93 -57.53
N GLY A 15 -16.43 19.01 -56.86
CA GLY A 15 -17.57 19.27 -55.99
C GLY A 15 -17.28 20.40 -54.99
N MET A 16 -17.50 21.64 -55.43
CA MET A 16 -17.46 22.88 -54.67
C MET A 16 -18.89 23.26 -54.23
N ALA A 17 -19.76 22.26 -54.04
CA ALA A 17 -21.15 22.48 -53.65
C ALA A 17 -21.38 22.48 -52.13
N ASP A 18 -20.41 22.02 -51.32
CA ASP A 18 -20.59 21.85 -49.87
C ASP A 18 -19.95 22.99 -49.05
N GLY A 19 -19.92 24.21 -49.61
CA GLY A 19 -19.19 25.34 -49.04
C GLY A 19 -20.04 26.47 -48.46
N LEU A 20 -21.36 26.35 -48.43
CA LEU A 20 -22.25 27.33 -47.82
C LEU A 20 -22.99 26.69 -46.64
N GLU A 21 -22.24 26.20 -45.66
CA GLU A 21 -22.78 26.14 -44.30
C GLU A 21 -23.33 27.53 -43.99
N SER A 22 -24.63 27.59 -43.70
CA SER A 22 -25.31 28.85 -43.43
C SER A 22 -24.54 29.62 -42.36
N LEU A 23 -24.38 30.94 -42.50
CA LEU A 23 -23.75 31.78 -41.49
C LEU A 23 -24.33 31.54 -40.08
N ASP A 24 -25.58 31.11 -40.02
CA ASP A 24 -26.28 30.72 -38.78
C ASP A 24 -25.77 29.40 -38.19
N GLU A 25 -25.42 28.41 -39.01
CA GLU A 25 -24.80 27.16 -38.54
C GLU A 25 -23.40 27.40 -38.00
N HIS A 26 -22.61 28.23 -38.66
CA HIS A 26 -21.28 28.61 -38.18
C HIS A 26 -21.37 29.40 -36.84
N ARG A 27 -22.35 30.29 -36.69
CA ARG A 27 -22.63 30.98 -35.42
C ARG A 27 -23.03 29.99 -34.32
N LYS A 28 -23.89 29.02 -34.64
CA LYS A 28 -24.33 27.98 -33.70
C LYS A 28 -23.15 27.11 -33.24
N LYS A 29 -22.32 26.61 -34.15
CA LYS A 29 -21.11 25.84 -33.83
C LYS A 29 -20.13 26.64 -32.96
N LYS A 30 -19.98 27.95 -33.23
CA LYS A 30 -19.12 28.83 -32.41
C LYS A 30 -19.67 29.00 -31.00
N GLN A 31 -20.99 29.12 -30.85
CA GLN A 31 -21.65 29.21 -29.55
C GLN A 31 -21.53 27.88 -28.77
N GLU A 32 -21.80 26.74 -29.40
CA GLU A 32 -21.65 25.41 -28.79
C GLU A 32 -20.20 25.16 -28.33
N LYS A 33 -19.21 25.56 -29.15
CA LYS A 33 -17.79 25.46 -28.77
C LYS A 33 -17.44 26.35 -27.59
N ALA A 34 -17.99 27.57 -27.52
CA ALA A 34 -17.78 28.48 -26.40
C ALA A 34 -18.43 27.96 -25.11
N GLU A 35 -19.64 27.39 -25.20
CA GLU A 35 -20.33 26.77 -24.06
C GLU A 35 -19.58 25.51 -23.58
N ALA A 36 -19.09 24.66 -24.49
CA ALA A 36 -18.29 23.49 -24.13
C ALA A 36 -16.96 23.86 -23.43
N LEU A 37 -16.30 24.94 -23.87
CA LEU A 37 -15.10 25.46 -23.21
C LEU A 37 -15.41 26.03 -21.82
N LYS A 38 -16.56 26.69 -21.65
CA LYS A 38 -17.01 27.18 -20.34
C LYS A 38 -17.28 26.04 -19.35
N VAL A 39 -18.00 25.01 -19.77
CA VAL A 39 -18.25 23.80 -18.94
C VAL A 39 -16.95 23.11 -18.52
N ARG A 40 -15.96 23.02 -19.43
CA ARG A 40 -14.64 22.48 -19.09
C ARG A 40 -13.90 23.33 -18.06
N ARG A 41 -13.95 24.67 -18.18
CA ARG A 41 -13.30 25.57 -17.24
C ARG A 41 -13.93 25.47 -15.84
N ASP A 42 -15.25 25.42 -15.77
CA ASP A 42 -15.96 25.34 -14.50
C ASP A 42 -15.68 23.99 -13.80
N ARG A 43 -15.59 22.88 -14.55
CA ARG A 43 -15.17 21.57 -13.99
C ARG A 43 -13.74 21.54 -13.47
N VAL A 44 -12.81 22.26 -14.08
CA VAL A 44 -11.42 22.34 -13.58
C VAL A 44 -11.38 23.12 -12.26
N GLY A 45 -12.17 24.19 -12.16
CA GLY A 45 -12.31 24.95 -10.91
C GLY A 45 -12.87 24.12 -9.76
N ASP A 46 -13.86 23.26 -10.01
CA ASP A 46 -14.43 22.37 -8.98
C ASP A 46 -13.41 21.35 -8.46
N VAL A 47 -12.54 20.82 -9.32
CA VAL A 47 -11.50 19.86 -8.92
C VAL A 47 -10.42 20.54 -8.09
N GLU A 48 -10.00 21.75 -8.47
CA GLU A 48 -9.01 22.52 -7.71
C GLU A 48 -9.54 22.95 -6.34
N GLN A 49 -10.80 23.41 -6.27
CA GLN A 49 -11.44 23.75 -4.99
C GLN A 49 -11.59 22.53 -4.08
N LYS A 50 -11.96 21.37 -4.63
CA LYS A 50 -12.05 20.13 -3.85
C LYS A 50 -10.69 19.75 -3.27
N HIS A 51 -9.62 19.80 -4.08
CA HIS A 51 -8.28 19.47 -3.63
C HIS A 51 -7.76 20.42 -2.53
N LEU A 52 -8.03 21.73 -2.66
CA LEU A 52 -7.67 22.71 -1.62
C LEU A 52 -8.42 22.43 -0.31
N LYS A 53 -9.70 22.09 -0.39
CA LYS A 53 -10.50 21.74 0.79
C LYS A 53 -9.96 20.46 1.46
N ASP A 54 -9.63 19.45 0.67
CA ASP A 54 -9.05 18.19 1.16
C ASP A 54 -7.70 18.45 1.88
N LEU A 55 -6.87 19.37 1.36
CA LEU A 55 -5.60 19.77 1.98
C LEU A 55 -5.80 20.57 3.28
N GLU A 56 -6.79 21.46 3.34
CA GLU A 56 -7.13 22.20 4.57
C GLU A 56 -7.66 21.27 5.65
N GLU A 57 -8.53 20.32 5.29
CA GLU A 57 -9.03 19.29 6.20
C GLU A 57 -7.90 18.39 6.72
N GLU A 58 -6.92 18.04 5.87
CA GLU A 58 -5.75 17.26 6.27
C GLU A 58 -4.85 18.02 7.25
N ARG A 59 -4.55 19.30 6.98
CA ARG A 59 -3.77 20.14 7.91
C ARG A 59 -4.48 20.32 9.24
N ALA A 60 -5.79 20.56 9.23
CA ALA A 60 -6.57 20.70 10.45
C ALA A 60 -6.56 19.39 11.27
N TRP A 61 -6.62 18.24 10.60
CA TRP A 61 -6.50 16.94 11.24
C TRP A 61 -5.10 16.70 11.82
N GLN A 62 -4.03 17.01 11.07
CA GLN A 62 -2.64 16.92 11.56
C GLN A 62 -2.42 17.83 12.78
N GLN A 63 -2.93 19.05 12.75
CA GLN A 63 -2.85 19.98 13.88
C GLN A 63 -3.60 19.43 15.09
N LYS A 64 -4.81 18.91 14.90
CA LYS A 64 -5.58 18.29 15.98
C LYS A 64 -4.84 17.11 16.60
N LEU A 65 -4.18 16.30 15.79
CA LEU A 65 -3.41 15.14 16.25
C LEU A 65 -2.18 15.58 17.05
N HIS A 66 -1.48 16.63 16.60
CA HIS A 66 -0.40 17.25 17.37
C HIS A 66 -0.89 17.81 18.71
N ASP A 67 -2.04 18.49 18.71
CA ASP A 67 -2.64 19.06 19.92
C ASP A 67 -3.09 17.95 20.89
N GLU A 68 -3.69 16.86 20.40
CA GLU A 68 -4.07 15.69 21.22
C GLU A 68 -2.84 15.00 21.83
N LEU A 69 -1.76 14.83 21.06
CA LEU A 69 -0.49 14.30 21.57
C LEU A 69 0.09 15.18 22.69
N HIS A 70 -0.08 16.50 22.59
CA HIS A 70 0.40 17.47 23.57
C HIS A 70 -0.56 17.62 24.78
N PHE A 71 -1.86 17.37 24.62
CA PHE A 71 -2.86 17.53 25.69
C PHE A 71 -2.80 16.41 26.73
N GLU A 72 -2.56 15.17 26.30
CA GLU A 72 -2.30 14.05 27.23
C GLU A 72 -1.04 14.24 28.10
N HIS A 73 -0.14 15.17 27.74
CA HIS A 73 1.05 15.49 28.52
C HIS A 73 0.74 16.33 29.77
N LEU A 74 -0.36 17.11 29.79
CA LEU A 74 -0.64 18.06 30.87
C LEU A 74 -1.69 17.60 31.90
N GLU A 75 -2.71 16.83 31.52
CA GLU A 75 -3.83 16.52 32.44
C GLU A 75 -3.62 15.28 33.33
N GLY A 76 -2.53 14.53 33.16
CA GLY A 76 -2.20 13.39 34.03
C GLY A 76 -1.43 13.74 35.31
N TRP A 77 -1.16 15.03 35.59
CA TRP A 77 -0.13 15.42 36.57
C TRP A 77 -0.63 15.95 37.92
N GLU A 78 -1.93 16.21 38.10
CA GLU A 78 -2.49 16.65 39.41
C GLU A 78 -3.51 15.64 39.96
N GLY A 79 -3.07 14.40 40.16
CA GLY A 79 -3.87 13.38 40.83
C GLY A 79 -2.96 12.34 41.46
N GLY A 80 -2.41 12.67 42.62
CA GLY A 80 -1.56 11.74 43.37
C GLY A 80 -2.29 10.44 43.76
N VAL A 81 -1.45 9.44 44.03
CA VAL A 81 -1.72 8.14 44.66
C VAL A 81 -1.87 6.95 43.67
N ASP A 82 -0.86 6.08 43.77
CA ASP A 82 -0.70 4.71 43.25
C ASP A 82 -0.31 4.50 41.77
N GLN A 83 1.01 4.62 41.57
CA GLN A 83 1.76 3.97 40.48
C GLN A 83 1.67 2.45 40.61
N ASP A 84 0.65 1.80 40.04
CA ASP A 84 0.78 0.38 39.61
C ASP A 84 -0.30 -0.16 38.65
N THR A 85 -1.06 0.69 37.96
CA THR A 85 -2.03 0.23 36.96
C THR A 85 -2.05 1.13 35.73
N PHE A 86 -0.91 1.28 35.06
CA PHE A 86 -0.97 1.46 33.61
C PHE A 86 -1.28 0.10 32.99
N ARG A 87 -2.57 -0.29 33.04
CA ARG A 87 -3.12 -1.41 32.26
C ARG A 87 -2.81 -1.15 30.80
N CYS A 88 -1.80 -1.85 30.26
CA CYS A 88 -1.60 -1.95 28.82
C CYS A 88 -2.74 -2.70 28.11
N ASP A 89 -3.73 -3.19 28.88
CA ASP A 89 -4.92 -3.89 28.41
C ASP A 89 -6.14 -2.96 28.30
N GLU A 90 -6.00 -1.67 28.68
CA GLU A 90 -7.09 -0.69 28.65
C GLU A 90 -6.92 0.32 27.49
N TRP A 91 -6.62 -0.21 26.30
CA TRP A 91 -6.82 0.49 25.02
C TRP A 91 -8.23 0.22 24.45
N GLU A 92 -9.19 -0.06 25.33
CA GLU A 92 -10.61 -0.34 25.05
C GLU A 92 -11.43 0.96 24.84
N TRP A 93 -10.82 2.13 25.00
CA TRP A 93 -11.50 3.43 24.86
C TRP A 93 -11.55 3.94 23.41
N LEU A 94 -12.28 3.21 22.54
CA LEU A 94 -13.18 3.79 21.52
C LEU A 94 -14.15 2.75 20.89
N GLU A 95 -14.50 1.67 21.59
CA GLU A 95 -15.46 0.65 21.12
C GLU A 95 -16.91 0.84 21.62
N GLU A 96 -17.37 2.08 21.82
CA GLU A 96 -18.83 2.35 21.89
C GLU A 96 -19.41 2.91 20.58
N GLY A 97 -18.60 2.94 19.51
CA GLY A 97 -19.04 3.24 18.15
C GLY A 97 -18.16 2.66 17.03
N ALA A 98 -17.06 1.97 17.37
CA ALA A 98 -16.24 1.27 16.39
C ALA A 98 -16.86 -0.10 16.08
N SER A 99 -17.61 -0.12 14.99
CA SER A 99 -17.96 -1.34 14.24
C SER A 99 -16.76 -2.29 14.14
N SER A 100 -16.81 -3.45 14.81
CA SER A 100 -16.32 -4.79 14.39
C SER A 100 -14.98 -4.91 13.61
N ASP A 101 -14.06 -3.95 13.69
CA ASP A 101 -12.84 -3.88 12.85
C ASP A 101 -11.56 -4.30 13.60
N GLY A 102 -11.67 -4.72 14.87
CA GLY A 102 -10.61 -5.45 15.57
C GLY A 102 -10.28 -6.82 14.94
N ASP A 103 -11.15 -7.30 14.05
CA ASP A 103 -11.06 -8.59 13.37
C ASP A 103 -10.25 -8.56 12.06
N TRP A 104 -9.73 -7.41 11.62
CA TRP A 104 -9.19 -7.31 10.26
C TRP A 104 -7.88 -8.10 10.07
N TRP A 105 -6.99 -8.14 11.06
CA TRP A 105 -5.76 -8.94 11.01
C TRP A 105 -6.08 -10.44 11.05
N GLU A 106 -7.07 -10.84 11.84
CA GLU A 106 -7.55 -12.22 11.85
C GLU A 106 -8.26 -12.58 10.55
N GLN A 107 -9.02 -11.66 9.96
CA GLN A 107 -9.68 -11.82 8.68
C GLN A 107 -8.68 -11.89 7.53
N LEU A 108 -7.62 -11.09 7.57
CA LEU A 108 -6.49 -11.18 6.64
C LEU A 108 -5.76 -12.51 6.82
N GLY A 109 -5.51 -12.95 8.05
CA GLY A 109 -4.97 -14.27 8.35
C GLY A 109 -5.85 -15.40 7.80
N ARG A 110 -7.15 -15.34 8.04
CA ARG A 110 -8.17 -16.29 7.52
C ARG A 110 -8.22 -16.28 5.99
N GLU A 111 -8.19 -15.11 5.35
CA GLU A 111 -8.19 -14.97 3.89
C GLU A 111 -6.89 -15.49 3.26
N MET A 112 -5.74 -15.20 3.88
CA MET A 112 -4.44 -15.64 3.43
C MET A 112 -4.29 -17.16 3.56
N HIS A 113 -4.74 -17.75 4.68
CA HIS A 113 -4.86 -19.20 4.85
C HIS A 113 -5.84 -19.83 3.85
N ALA A 114 -7.00 -19.20 3.58
CA ALA A 114 -7.95 -19.68 2.59
C ALA A 114 -7.39 -19.64 1.16
N ARG A 115 -6.60 -18.61 0.80
CA ARG A 115 -5.89 -18.54 -0.49
C ARG A 115 -4.81 -19.63 -0.59
N HIS A 116 -4.05 -19.87 0.47
CA HIS A 116 -3.06 -20.94 0.51
C HIS A 116 -3.69 -22.34 0.40
N ALA A 117 -4.83 -22.57 1.04
CA ALA A 117 -5.57 -23.83 0.91
C ALA A 117 -6.10 -24.05 -0.52
N LYS A 118 -6.57 -22.99 -1.19
CA LYS A 118 -6.99 -23.04 -2.61
C LYS A 118 -5.81 -23.32 -3.55
N TYR A 119 -4.66 -22.70 -3.31
CA TYR A 119 -3.46 -22.96 -4.11
C TYR A 119 -2.84 -24.34 -3.87
N SER A 120 -2.81 -24.83 -2.61
CA SER A 120 -2.23 -26.15 -2.30
C SER A 120 -3.13 -27.30 -2.79
N SER A 121 -4.45 -27.14 -2.76
CA SER A 121 -5.41 -28.13 -3.30
C SER A 121 -5.36 -28.23 -4.82
N PHE A 122 -5.05 -27.14 -5.53
CA PHE A 122 -4.86 -27.14 -6.97
C PHE A 122 -3.58 -27.88 -7.40
N PHE A 123 -2.53 -27.85 -6.57
CA PHE A 123 -1.28 -28.56 -6.87
C PHE A 123 -1.25 -30.01 -6.33
N SER A 124 -2.00 -30.32 -5.27
CA SER A 124 -2.05 -31.66 -4.66
C SER A 124 -3.01 -32.62 -5.36
N SER A 125 -3.86 -32.14 -6.27
CA SER A 125 -4.81 -32.97 -7.02
C SER A 125 -4.21 -33.58 -8.29
N SER A 126 -2.97 -33.28 -8.66
CA SER A 126 -2.30 -33.83 -9.86
C SER A 126 -1.48 -35.11 -9.62
N SER A 127 -1.52 -35.72 -8.43
CA SER A 127 -0.78 -36.96 -8.11
C SER A 127 -1.66 -38.23 -8.04
N ARG A 128 -2.85 -38.22 -8.64
CA ARG A 128 -3.57 -39.48 -8.90
C ARG A 128 -3.08 -40.06 -10.22
N LYS A 129 -2.05 -40.90 -10.13
CA LYS A 129 -1.64 -41.81 -11.22
C LYS A 129 -2.87 -42.67 -11.57
N PRO A 130 -3.38 -42.65 -12.80
CA PRO A 130 -4.23 -43.74 -13.27
C PRO A 130 -3.33 -44.96 -13.43
N GLU A 131 -3.54 -45.98 -12.58
CA GLU A 131 -3.11 -47.33 -12.90
C GLU A 131 -3.85 -47.75 -14.17
N HIS A 132 -3.14 -47.76 -15.30
CA HIS A 132 -3.64 -48.33 -16.54
C HIS A 132 -2.71 -49.47 -16.91
N GLU A 133 -3.28 -50.67 -16.83
CA GLU A 133 -2.69 -51.93 -17.25
C GLU A 133 -2.32 -51.91 -18.74
N ASP A 134 -1.31 -52.74 -19.01
CA ASP A 134 -0.63 -53.06 -20.25
C ASP A 134 -1.50 -53.10 -21.51
N LYS A 135 -1.00 -52.43 -22.55
CA LYS A 135 -0.99 -53.00 -23.90
C LYS A 135 0.14 -52.44 -24.75
N THR A 136 1.05 -53.34 -25.06
CA THR A 136 2.17 -53.22 -25.97
C THR A 136 1.71 -52.85 -27.38
N SER A 137 2.33 -51.82 -27.97
CA SER A 137 2.63 -51.84 -29.41
C SER A 137 3.82 -50.93 -29.70
N ALA A 138 4.69 -51.48 -30.53
CA ALA A 138 6.00 -50.99 -30.86
C ALA A 138 5.98 -49.72 -31.72
N GLY A 139 7.04 -48.93 -31.60
CA GLY A 139 7.55 -48.09 -32.69
C GLY A 139 7.35 -46.60 -32.48
N SER A 140 8.32 -45.96 -31.82
CA SER A 140 8.99 -44.76 -32.35
C SER A 140 9.98 -44.26 -31.31
N SER A 141 11.27 -44.45 -31.61
CA SER A 141 12.35 -43.81 -30.88
C SER A 141 12.46 -42.36 -31.34
N ASP A 142 11.98 -41.43 -30.53
CA ASP A 142 12.53 -40.08 -30.51
C ASP A 142 12.94 -39.75 -29.06
N PRO A 143 14.20 -40.00 -28.68
CA PRO A 143 14.72 -39.71 -27.34
C PRO A 143 15.05 -38.22 -27.10
N TYR A 144 14.72 -37.34 -28.05
CA TYR A 144 14.86 -35.90 -27.92
C TYR A 144 13.48 -35.25 -27.94
N SER A 145 13.28 -34.19 -27.15
CA SER A 145 12.18 -33.22 -27.31
C SER A 145 10.95 -33.33 -26.39
N SER A 146 11.03 -33.98 -25.22
CA SER A 146 10.00 -33.81 -24.16
C SER A 146 10.51 -33.05 -22.93
N SER A 147 11.74 -33.36 -22.46
CA SER A 147 12.35 -32.63 -21.33
C SER A 147 12.68 -31.18 -21.69
N ASN A 148 13.36 -30.97 -22.83
CA ASN A 148 13.72 -29.63 -23.29
C ASN A 148 12.50 -28.74 -23.55
N TYR A 149 11.36 -29.32 -23.96
CA TYR A 149 10.14 -28.55 -24.17
C TYR A 149 9.50 -28.12 -22.85
N ARG A 150 9.52 -28.98 -21.82
CA ARG A 150 9.06 -28.60 -20.47
C ARG A 150 9.94 -27.53 -19.85
N ASP A 151 11.26 -27.65 -19.99
CA ASP A 151 12.21 -26.66 -19.48
C ASP A 151 12.11 -25.33 -20.24
N GLN A 152 11.92 -25.38 -21.57
CA GLN A 152 11.70 -24.19 -22.40
C GLN A 152 10.37 -23.49 -22.06
N MET A 153 9.28 -24.24 -21.86
CA MET A 153 7.99 -23.69 -21.45
C MET A 153 8.02 -23.14 -20.02
N ALA A 154 8.81 -23.74 -19.12
CA ALA A 154 9.04 -23.20 -17.77
C ALA A 154 9.81 -21.86 -17.85
N TRP A 155 10.87 -21.82 -18.65
CA TRP A 155 11.67 -20.62 -18.89
C TRP A 155 10.87 -19.49 -19.54
N GLU A 156 10.03 -19.80 -20.54
CA GLU A 156 9.14 -18.81 -21.18
C GLU A 156 8.07 -18.30 -20.22
N ARG A 157 7.51 -19.17 -19.37
CA ARG A 157 6.54 -18.76 -18.34
C ARG A 157 7.19 -17.88 -17.28
N GLU A 158 8.43 -18.17 -16.89
CA GLU A 158 9.18 -17.37 -15.92
C GLU A 158 9.57 -16.01 -16.51
N ARG A 159 9.96 -15.98 -17.79
CA ARG A 159 10.21 -14.74 -18.54
C ARG A 159 8.93 -13.92 -18.74
N ALA A 160 7.80 -14.56 -19.00
CA ALA A 160 6.49 -13.89 -19.10
C ALA A 160 6.03 -13.33 -17.75
N LYS A 161 6.31 -14.01 -16.64
CA LYS A 161 6.08 -13.49 -15.28
C LYS A 161 7.00 -12.30 -14.97
N ALA A 162 8.29 -12.40 -15.29
CA ALA A 162 9.25 -11.32 -15.08
C ALA A 162 9.00 -10.08 -15.96
N ALA A 163 8.40 -10.27 -17.13
CA ALA A 163 8.05 -9.17 -18.04
C ALA A 163 6.70 -8.49 -17.70
N HIS A 164 5.90 -9.04 -16.78
CA HIS A 164 4.63 -8.43 -16.37
C HIS A 164 4.83 -7.56 -15.12
N PRO A 165 4.71 -6.22 -15.23
CA PRO A 165 4.87 -5.32 -14.08
C PRO A 165 3.88 -5.63 -12.94
N ALA A 166 2.68 -6.11 -13.28
CA ALA A 166 1.66 -6.51 -12.31
C ALA A 166 2.06 -7.67 -11.37
N VAL A 167 2.96 -8.56 -11.80
CA VAL A 167 3.46 -9.66 -10.94
C VAL A 167 4.51 -9.14 -9.96
N HIS A 168 5.34 -8.19 -10.39
CA HIS A 168 6.34 -7.56 -9.53
C HIS A 168 5.68 -6.72 -8.42
N ASP A 169 4.60 -6.02 -8.73
CA ASP A 169 3.82 -5.25 -7.75
C ASP A 169 3.13 -6.16 -6.72
N GLN A 170 2.61 -7.32 -7.14
CA GLN A 170 2.02 -8.31 -6.22
C GLN A 170 3.06 -8.94 -5.30
N ASP A 171 4.23 -9.32 -5.82
CA ASP A 171 5.30 -9.90 -5.01
C ASP A 171 5.83 -8.90 -3.97
N ASN A 172 5.93 -7.62 -4.35
CA ASN A 172 6.31 -6.54 -3.42
C ASN A 172 5.23 -6.30 -2.36
N ALA A 173 3.95 -6.34 -2.73
CA ALA A 173 2.84 -6.25 -1.78
C ALA A 173 2.85 -7.40 -0.76
N ILE A 174 3.06 -8.65 -1.22
CA ILE A 174 3.14 -9.82 -0.33
C ILE A 174 4.33 -9.69 0.62
N LYS A 175 5.51 -9.31 0.12
CA LYS A 175 6.70 -9.10 0.95
C LYS A 175 6.48 -8.01 1.99
N ARG A 176 5.79 -6.93 1.64
CA ARG A 176 5.47 -5.86 2.58
C ARG A 176 4.52 -6.34 3.68
N ILE A 177 3.46 -7.08 3.33
CA ILE A 177 2.55 -7.69 4.31
C ILE A 177 3.32 -8.61 5.27
N GLN A 178 4.25 -9.41 4.76
CA GLN A 178 5.12 -10.25 5.60
C GLN A 178 6.00 -9.43 6.54
N ARG A 179 6.63 -8.36 6.06
CA ARG A 179 7.42 -7.46 6.91
C ARG A 179 6.58 -6.81 7.99
N MET A 180 5.35 -6.39 7.67
CA MET A 180 4.43 -5.81 8.63
C MET A 180 4.05 -6.81 9.74
N SER A 181 3.71 -8.05 9.37
CA SER A 181 3.44 -9.12 10.34
C SER A 181 4.64 -9.37 11.25
N GLN A 182 5.83 -9.48 10.67
CA GLN A 182 7.04 -9.72 11.44
C GLN A 182 7.38 -8.54 12.36
N HIS A 183 7.20 -7.31 11.89
CA HIS A 183 7.39 -6.13 12.71
C HIS A 183 6.38 -6.06 13.87
N ALA A 184 5.12 -6.45 13.66
CA ALA A 184 4.13 -6.52 14.74
C ALA A 184 4.54 -7.53 15.82
N GLU A 185 5.01 -8.71 15.42
CA GLU A 185 5.55 -9.71 16.35
C GLU A 185 6.79 -9.21 17.10
N ASP A 186 7.70 -8.55 16.40
CA ASP A 186 8.94 -8.02 16.99
C ASP A 186 8.63 -6.85 17.94
N TRP A 187 7.62 -6.03 17.63
CA TRP A 187 7.11 -4.99 18.52
C TRP A 187 6.54 -5.59 19.82
N GLU A 188 5.74 -6.65 19.73
CA GLU A 188 5.20 -7.31 20.93
C GLU A 188 6.33 -7.90 21.79
N LYS A 189 7.31 -8.56 21.17
CA LYS A 189 8.52 -9.06 21.87
C LYS A 189 9.29 -7.91 22.54
N PHE A 190 9.40 -6.76 21.90
CA PHE A 190 10.03 -5.57 22.46
C PHE A 190 9.27 -5.04 23.68
N ILE A 191 7.94 -4.97 23.63
CA ILE A 191 7.13 -4.57 24.79
C ILE A 191 7.32 -5.54 25.96
N GLN A 192 7.37 -6.84 25.69
CA GLN A 192 7.65 -7.85 26.72
C GLN A 192 9.07 -7.68 27.27
N LEU A 193 10.07 -7.43 26.41
CA LEU A 193 11.43 -7.15 26.82
C LEU A 193 11.51 -5.90 27.70
N ALA A 194 10.80 -4.82 27.37
CA ALA A 194 10.74 -3.61 28.17
C ALA A 194 10.19 -3.89 29.58
N LYS A 195 9.10 -4.67 29.69
CA LYS A 195 8.57 -5.13 30.99
C LYS A 195 9.60 -5.93 31.79
N THR A 196 10.35 -6.82 31.14
CA THR A 196 11.43 -7.56 31.82
C THR A 196 12.60 -6.66 32.23
N CYS A 197 12.94 -5.63 31.44
CA CYS A 197 13.98 -4.67 31.76
C CYS A 197 13.60 -3.73 32.91
N GLU A 198 12.30 -3.50 33.13
CA GLU A 198 11.82 -2.78 34.31
C GLU A 198 12.00 -3.59 35.60
N GLN A 199 11.77 -4.91 35.50
CA GLN A 199 11.92 -5.84 36.63
C GLN A 199 13.37 -6.27 36.88
N THR A 200 14.26 -6.09 35.92
CA THR A 200 15.66 -6.51 35.97
C THR A 200 16.59 -5.31 35.81
N SER A 201 17.91 -5.49 36.03
CA SER A 201 18.88 -4.42 35.75
C SER A 201 19.34 -4.37 34.29
N ARG A 202 18.67 -5.10 33.38
CA ARG A 202 18.98 -5.10 31.94
C ARG A 202 18.53 -3.77 31.32
N ARG A 203 19.33 -3.25 30.38
CA ARG A 203 18.99 -2.08 29.56
C ARG A 203 18.56 -2.49 28.16
N ILE A 204 17.69 -1.66 27.57
CA ILE A 204 17.25 -1.77 26.19
C ILE A 204 18.34 -1.20 25.29
N LEU A 205 18.79 -2.02 24.34
CA LEU A 205 19.76 -1.62 23.32
C LEU A 205 19.05 -1.17 22.04
N LEU A 206 19.79 -0.48 21.19
CA LEU A 206 19.39 -0.05 19.86
C LEU A 206 18.87 -1.21 19.01
N LEU A 207 19.51 -2.37 19.11
CA LEU A 207 19.13 -3.58 18.36
C LEU A 207 17.88 -4.26 18.92
N ASP A 208 17.51 -4.00 20.17
CA ASP A 208 16.29 -4.54 20.77
C ASP A 208 15.05 -3.80 20.27
N ILE A 209 15.19 -2.56 19.77
CA ILE A 209 14.08 -1.76 19.25
C ILE A 209 13.79 -2.16 17.81
N PRO A 210 12.57 -2.64 17.51
CA PRO A 210 12.21 -3.11 16.17
C PRO A 210 11.84 -1.91 15.30
N PHE A 211 12.85 -1.19 14.81
CA PHE A 211 12.65 -0.12 13.86
C PHE A 211 12.14 -0.66 12.50
N PRO A 212 11.31 0.10 11.76
CA PRO A 212 10.79 -0.32 10.47
C PRO A 212 11.94 -0.54 9.47
N ARG A 213 11.95 -1.71 8.83
CA ARG A 213 12.99 -2.09 7.87
C ARG A 213 12.64 -1.56 6.49
N VAL A 214 13.33 -0.50 6.07
CA VAL A 214 13.10 0.13 4.77
C VAL A 214 13.90 -0.59 3.68
N PRO A 215 13.27 -1.09 2.61
CA PRO A 215 14.01 -1.61 1.46
C PRO A 215 14.77 -0.49 0.73
N PRO A 216 15.82 -0.80 -0.06
CA PRO A 216 16.49 0.20 -0.89
C PRO A 216 15.49 0.94 -1.80
N GLY A 217 15.44 2.27 -1.70
CA GLY A 217 14.49 3.11 -2.43
C GLY A 217 13.06 3.15 -1.86
N GLY A 218 12.81 2.49 -0.72
CA GLY A 218 11.53 2.53 -0.03
C GLY A 218 11.30 3.81 0.76
N ASN A 219 10.04 4.11 1.06
CA ASN A 219 9.66 5.24 1.89
C ASN A 219 9.52 4.78 3.35
N ILE A 220 10.31 5.37 4.25
CA ILE A 220 10.33 5.03 5.68
C ILE A 220 9.00 5.30 6.37
N ALA A 221 8.28 6.36 5.98
CA ALA A 221 6.97 6.69 6.53
C ALA A 221 5.96 5.59 6.17
N LEU A 222 5.97 5.18 4.90
CA LEU A 222 5.06 4.18 4.36
C LEU A 222 5.28 2.78 4.95
N GLU A 223 6.52 2.43 5.29
CA GLU A 223 6.81 1.25 6.08
C GLU A 223 6.39 1.46 7.54
N ALA A 224 6.74 2.57 8.19
CA ALA A 224 6.40 2.88 9.58
C ALA A 224 4.89 2.91 9.86
N LEU A 225 4.08 3.31 8.88
CA LEU A 225 2.60 3.27 8.95
C LEU A 225 2.06 1.85 9.11
N MET A 226 2.80 0.83 8.68
CA MET A 226 2.34 -0.57 8.69
C MET A 226 0.95 -0.68 8.03
N LEU A 227 0.73 0.05 6.94
CA LEU A 227 -0.52 0.07 6.20
C LEU A 227 -0.44 -0.90 5.03
N PRO A 228 -1.41 -1.81 4.84
CA PRO A 228 -1.39 -2.72 3.70
C PRO A 228 -1.52 -1.97 2.38
N PRO A 229 -0.89 -2.45 1.29
CA PRO A 229 -0.98 -1.84 -0.04
C PRO A 229 -2.41 -1.59 -0.51
N GLN A 230 -3.36 -2.48 -0.17
CA GLN A 230 -4.76 -2.34 -0.58
C GLN A 230 -5.52 -1.19 0.09
N HIS A 231 -4.99 -0.64 1.20
CA HIS A 231 -5.60 0.46 1.95
C HIS A 231 -4.85 1.78 1.77
N GLU A 232 -3.86 1.84 0.88
CA GLU A 232 -3.14 3.09 0.64
C GLU A 232 -4.04 4.18 0.09
N ASP A 233 -5.06 3.87 -0.70
CA ASP A 233 -5.96 4.91 -1.19
C ASP A 233 -7.08 5.26 -0.20
N ASP A 234 -7.17 4.56 0.93
CA ASP A 234 -8.16 4.80 1.97
C ASP A 234 -7.65 5.83 2.98
N VAL A 235 -8.21 7.04 2.90
CA VAL A 235 -7.86 8.18 3.75
C VAL A 235 -8.13 7.88 5.23
N ALA A 236 -9.21 7.18 5.56
CA ALA A 236 -9.55 6.90 6.95
C ALA A 236 -8.55 5.91 7.58
N MET A 237 -8.20 4.86 6.84
CA MET A 237 -7.19 3.89 7.27
C MET A 237 -5.80 4.51 7.35
N LYS A 238 -5.42 5.37 6.39
CA LYS A 238 -4.18 6.16 6.45
C LYS A 238 -4.10 7.02 7.70
N ARG A 239 -5.17 7.76 8.01
CA ARG A 239 -5.22 8.62 9.21
C ARG A 239 -5.07 7.80 10.49
N LYS A 240 -5.78 6.66 10.59
CA LYS A 240 -5.67 5.75 11.73
C LYS A 240 -4.24 5.21 11.89
N ALA A 241 -3.66 4.67 10.81
CA ALA A 241 -2.30 4.14 10.81
C ALA A 241 -1.25 5.21 11.17
N THR A 242 -1.43 6.43 10.67
CA THR A 242 -0.53 7.57 10.97
C THR A 242 -0.61 7.95 12.43
N ARG A 243 -1.81 8.00 13.00
CA ARG A 243 -2.00 8.26 14.43
C ARG A 243 -1.32 7.20 15.30
N GLU A 244 -1.52 5.92 14.99
CA GLU A 244 -0.90 4.82 15.73
C GLU A 244 0.62 4.85 15.62
N ALA A 245 1.15 5.13 14.43
CA ALA A 245 2.59 5.24 14.19
C ALA A 245 3.21 6.43 14.93
N LEU A 246 2.55 7.60 14.92
CA LEU A 246 2.99 8.78 15.66
C LEU A 246 2.95 8.52 17.16
N LEU A 247 1.88 7.94 17.71
CA LEU A 247 1.82 7.59 19.13
C LEU A 247 2.96 6.65 19.56
N ARG A 248 3.32 5.70 18.69
CA ARG A 248 4.40 4.74 18.92
C ARG A 248 5.79 5.39 18.85
N TRP A 249 6.01 6.25 17.87
CA TRP A 249 7.32 6.81 17.53
C TRP A 249 7.49 8.29 17.91
N HIS A 250 6.55 8.89 18.64
CA HIS A 250 6.69 10.27 19.12
C HIS A 250 7.81 10.32 20.17
N PRO A 251 8.81 11.21 20.01
CA PRO A 251 10.00 11.22 20.87
C PRO A 251 9.67 11.38 22.35
N ASP A 252 8.74 12.27 22.70
CA ASP A 252 8.36 12.49 24.09
C ASP A 252 7.64 11.26 24.69
N LYS A 253 6.70 10.65 23.96
CA LYS A 253 5.96 9.46 24.45
C LYS A 253 6.86 8.25 24.54
N PHE A 254 7.78 8.10 23.60
CA PHE A 254 8.78 7.03 23.61
C PHE A 254 9.75 7.20 24.78
N ALA A 255 10.28 8.41 25.00
CA ALA A 255 11.16 8.71 26.13
C ALA A 255 10.47 8.53 27.49
N GLN A 256 9.19 8.90 27.60
CA GLN A 256 8.41 8.68 28.82
C GLN A 256 8.28 7.18 29.16
N LYS A 257 7.99 6.35 28.16
CA LYS A 257 7.78 4.90 28.36
C LYS A 257 9.08 4.14 28.52
N PHE A 258 10.06 4.39 27.67
CA PHE A 258 11.26 3.56 27.55
C PHE A 258 12.55 4.28 27.95
N GLY A 259 12.55 5.61 28.05
CA GLY A 259 13.78 6.41 28.23
C GLY A 259 14.61 6.01 29.44
N LYS A 260 13.97 5.65 30.56
CA LYS A 260 14.68 5.15 31.76
C LYS A 260 15.26 3.74 31.61
N LEU A 261 14.76 2.97 30.65
CA LEU A 261 15.16 1.60 30.37
C LEU A 261 16.26 1.52 29.31
N LEU A 262 16.45 2.58 28.52
CA LEU A 262 17.49 2.64 27.49
C LEU A 262 18.90 2.60 28.10
N ASP A 263 19.82 2.00 27.35
CA ASP A 263 21.24 2.09 27.68
C ASP A 263 21.78 3.51 27.48
N ALA A 264 22.59 3.99 28.42
CA ALA A 264 23.09 5.36 28.40
C ALA A 264 24.06 5.64 27.24
N ALA A 265 24.76 4.63 26.72
CA ALA A 265 25.68 4.81 25.59
C ALA A 265 24.92 4.91 24.26
N GLU A 266 23.77 4.27 24.14
CA GLU A 266 22.96 4.22 22.91
C GLU A 266 21.72 5.12 22.96
N HIS A 267 21.44 5.75 24.11
CA HIS A 267 20.27 6.61 24.33
C HIS A 267 20.10 7.67 23.23
N ASP A 268 21.15 8.43 22.94
CA ASP A 268 21.06 9.54 21.98
C ASP A 268 20.84 9.05 20.55
N GLU A 269 21.46 7.93 20.15
CA GLU A 269 21.24 7.32 18.83
C GLU A 269 19.82 6.78 18.68
N ILE A 270 19.29 6.14 19.72
CA ILE A 270 17.90 5.65 19.75
C ILE A 270 16.94 6.82 19.58
N MET A 271 17.13 7.88 20.36
CA MET A 271 16.28 9.06 20.31
C MET A 271 16.36 9.79 18.97
N GLU A 272 17.55 9.90 18.37
CA GLU A 272 17.71 10.46 17.02
C GLU A 272 16.93 9.68 15.96
N LYS A 273 16.94 8.34 16.02
CA LYS A 273 16.14 7.49 15.12
C LYS A 273 14.64 7.66 15.35
N VAL A 274 14.20 7.73 16.60
CA VAL A 274 12.79 7.96 16.94
C VAL A 274 12.33 9.34 16.42
N VAL A 275 13.14 10.39 16.60
CA VAL A 275 12.86 11.72 16.05
C VAL A 275 12.77 11.68 14.52
N SER A 276 13.72 11.02 13.87
CA SER A 276 13.74 10.88 12.40
C SER A 276 12.49 10.15 11.89
N LEU A 277 12.01 9.13 12.61
CA LEU A 277 10.78 8.42 12.29
C LEU A 277 9.54 9.28 12.49
N SER A 278 9.45 9.99 13.62
CA SER A 278 8.34 10.91 13.90
C SER A 278 8.25 12.01 12.85
N GLN A 279 9.39 12.55 12.40
CA GLN A 279 9.44 13.57 11.35
C GLN A 279 9.02 13.01 9.99
N ALA A 280 9.40 11.76 9.67
CA ALA A 280 8.97 11.14 8.43
C ALA A 280 7.46 10.85 8.39
N LEU A 281 6.83 10.66 9.54
CA LEU A 281 5.39 10.40 9.67
C LEU A 281 4.52 11.66 9.63
N THR A 282 5.13 12.86 9.71
CA THR A 282 4.44 14.16 9.76
C THR A 282 4.50 14.86 8.41
#